data_AF-A0A848Y069-F1
#
_entry.id   AF-A0A848Y069-F1
#
_cell.length_a   1.000
_cell.length_b   1.000
_cell.length_c   1.000
_cell.angle_alpha   90.00
_cell.angle_beta   90.00
_cell.angle_gamma   90.00
#
_symmetry.space_group_name_H-M   'P 1'
#
loop_
_entity.id
_entity.type
_entity.pdbx_description
1 polymer ?
#
loop_
_entity_poly.entity_id
_entity_poly.type
_entity_poly.pdbx_seq_one_letter_code
_entity_poly.pdbx_strand_id
1 'polypeptide(L)'
;MTATASLLLGAALGLAHAVAGLGVARLASGREDRFFAPIVLGGTVLRLFAALLVIVVVFLFASVQTAPFLIGLGVTFVVGLVSEVVLLLRRPMAAPPRA
;
A
#
# COMPACT_ATOMS: atom_id res chain seq x y z
N MET A 1 8.46 -24.20 2.60
CA MET A 1 9.48 -23.13 2.66
C MET A 1 9.96 -22.94 4.10
N THR A 2 11.17 -22.40 4.32
CA THR A 2 11.64 -22.03 5.67
C THR A 2 10.87 -20.82 6.22
N ALA A 3 10.90 -20.63 7.54
CA ALA A 3 10.26 -19.48 8.19
C ALA A 3 10.81 -18.14 7.67
N THR A 4 12.12 -18.07 7.45
CA THR A 4 12.80 -16.88 6.90
C THR A 4 12.36 -16.56 5.47
N ALA A 5 12.26 -17.58 4.59
CA ALA A 5 11.78 -17.38 3.22
C ALA A 5 10.31 -16.91 3.20
N SER A 6 9.48 -17.46 4.08
CA SER A 6 8.07 -17.05 4.23
C SER A 6 7.95 -15.60 4.70
N LEU A 7 8.79 -15.20 5.66
CA LEU A 7 8.85 -13.83 6.19
C LEU A 7 9.31 -12.84 5.12
N LEU A 8 10.37 -13.16 4.39
CA LEU A 8 10.89 -12.33 3.30
C LEU A 8 9.88 -12.19 2.17
N LEU A 9 9.16 -13.26 1.83
CA LEU A 9 8.10 -13.21 0.82
C LEU A 9 6.98 -12.25 1.23
N GLY A 10 6.51 -12.35 2.48
CA GLY A 10 5.51 -11.43 3.03
C GLY A 10 6.00 -9.99 3.04
N ALA A 11 7.25 -9.77 3.49
CA ALA A 11 7.87 -8.45 3.51
C ALA A 11 8.01 -7.84 2.10
N ALA A 12 8.44 -8.63 1.11
CA ALA A 12 8.55 -8.18 -0.27
C ALA A 12 7.18 -7.74 -0.84
N LEU A 13 6.14 -8.50 -0.53
CA LEU A 13 4.76 -8.20 -0.92
C LEU A 13 4.25 -6.89 -0.30
N GLY A 14 4.43 -6.71 1.01
CA GLY A 14 4.01 -5.48 1.68
C GLY A 14 4.84 -4.26 1.25
N LEU A 15 6.12 -4.45 0.92
CA LEU A 15 6.98 -3.39 0.39
C LEU A 15 6.57 -3.00 -1.04
N ALA A 16 6.27 -3.97 -1.91
CA ALA A 16 5.71 -3.71 -3.24
C ALA A 16 4.37 -2.95 -3.14
N HIS A 17 3.52 -3.36 -2.18
CA HIS A 17 2.28 -2.65 -1.89
C HIS A 17 2.55 -1.20 -1.45
N ALA A 18 3.49 -0.96 -0.54
CA ALA A 18 3.86 0.38 -0.08
C ALA A 18 4.35 1.29 -1.22
N VAL A 19 5.24 0.77 -2.08
CA VAL A 19 5.78 1.50 -3.24
C VAL A 19 4.67 1.89 -4.22
N ALA A 20 3.72 0.99 -4.47
CA ALA A 20 2.56 1.31 -5.30
C ALA A 20 1.73 2.48 -4.73
N GLY A 21 1.61 2.56 -3.40
CA GLY A 21 0.91 3.65 -2.72
C GLY A 21 1.59 4.99 -2.83
N LEU A 22 2.91 4.98 -2.63
CA LEU A 22 3.76 6.13 -2.92
C LEU A 22 3.57 6.65 -4.36
N GLY A 23 3.46 5.74 -5.33
CA GLY A 23 3.16 6.07 -6.73
C GLY A 23 1.80 6.77 -6.89
N VAL A 24 0.73 6.22 -6.30
CA VAL A 24 -0.62 6.79 -6.33
C VAL A 24 -0.66 8.16 -5.64
N ALA A 25 -0.05 8.28 -4.45
CA ALA A 25 0.02 9.53 -3.70
C ALA A 25 0.76 10.61 -4.48
N ARG A 26 1.89 10.27 -5.13
CA ARG A 26 2.62 11.21 -6.02
C ARG A 26 1.80 11.60 -7.25
N LEU A 27 1.10 10.65 -7.88
CA LEU A 27 0.26 10.93 -9.05
C LEU A 27 -0.92 11.83 -8.69
N ALA A 28 -1.57 11.58 -7.56
CA ALA A 28 -2.63 12.44 -7.03
C ALA A 28 -2.10 13.83 -6.67
N SER A 29 -0.87 13.90 -6.16
CA SER A 29 -0.22 15.16 -5.76
C SER A 29 -0.02 16.16 -6.90
N GLY A 30 0.00 15.71 -8.15
CA GLY A 30 0.14 16.58 -9.34
C GLY A 30 -1.18 16.99 -10.00
N ARG A 31 -2.34 16.61 -9.43
CA ARG A 31 -3.67 16.83 -10.03
C ARG A 31 -4.49 17.87 -9.25
N GLU A 32 -5.49 18.46 -9.91
CA GLU A 32 -6.48 19.35 -9.29
C GLU A 32 -7.18 18.67 -8.10
N ASP A 33 -7.54 19.47 -7.09
CA ASP A 33 -8.12 18.97 -5.82
C ASP A 33 -9.43 18.16 -6.02
N ARG A 34 -10.23 18.47 -7.05
CA ARG A 34 -11.45 17.69 -7.36
C ARG A 34 -11.17 16.23 -7.72
N PHE A 35 -9.98 15.95 -8.26
CA PHE A 35 -9.59 14.59 -8.67
C PHE A 35 -8.70 13.90 -7.63
N PHE A 36 -8.24 14.62 -6.60
CA PHE A 36 -7.36 14.06 -5.59
C PHE A 36 -8.02 12.92 -4.81
N ALA A 37 -9.18 13.19 -4.20
CA ALA A 37 -9.92 12.19 -3.42
C ALA A 37 -10.27 10.93 -4.23
N PRO A 38 -10.87 11.00 -5.44
CA PRO A 38 -11.19 9.79 -6.20
C PRO A 38 -9.94 9.03 -6.68
N ILE A 39 -8.82 9.70 -6.97
CA ILE A 39 -7.57 9.01 -7.34
C ILE A 39 -6.99 8.25 -6.14
N VAL A 40 -6.96 8.87 -4.95
CA VAL A 40 -6.44 8.23 -3.74
C VAL A 40 -7.33 7.07 -3.31
N LEU A 41 -8.65 7.26 -3.26
CA LEU A 41 -9.60 6.20 -2.92
C LEU A 41 -9.58 5.07 -3.95
N GLY A 42 -9.70 5.40 -5.24
CA GLY A 42 -9.68 4.41 -6.32
C GLY A 42 -8.36 3.64 -6.37
N GLY A 43 -7.24 4.34 -6.23
CA GLY A 43 -5.91 3.72 -6.20
C GLY A 43 -5.71 2.83 -4.97
N THR A 44 -6.22 3.23 -3.80
CA THR A 44 -6.18 2.40 -2.58
C THR A 44 -7.02 1.13 -2.72
N VAL A 45 -8.25 1.25 -3.23
CA VAL A 45 -9.14 0.09 -3.45
C VAL A 45 -8.51 -0.89 -4.44
N LEU A 46 -7.99 -0.40 -5.57
CA LEU A 46 -7.34 -1.24 -6.57
C LEU A 46 -6.11 -1.96 -5.99
N ARG A 47 -5.29 -1.26 -5.19
CA ARG A 47 -4.12 -1.83 -4.52
C ARG A 47 -4.49 -2.91 -3.51
N LEU A 48 -5.54 -2.69 -2.70
CA LEU A 48 -6.01 -3.68 -1.74
C LEU A 48 -6.52 -4.93 -2.45
N PHE A 49 -7.26 -4.76 -3.54
CA PHE A 49 -7.76 -5.88 -4.35
C PHE A 49 -6.60 -6.68 -4.98
N ALA A 50 -5.61 -5.98 -5.55
CA ALA A 50 -4.42 -6.60 -6.10
C ALA A 50 -3.60 -7.33 -5.03
N ALA A 51 -3.41 -6.73 -3.84
CA ALA A 51 -2.71 -7.38 -2.74
C ALA A 51 -3.43 -8.65 -2.28
N LEU A 52 -4.76 -8.60 -2.15
CA LEU A 52 -5.57 -9.75 -1.77
C LEU A 52 -5.48 -10.88 -2.81
N LEU A 53 -5.53 -10.54 -4.09
CA LEU A 53 -5.36 -11.50 -5.19
C LEU A 53 -3.99 -12.19 -5.10
N VAL A 54 -2.91 -11.43 -4.93
CA VAL A 54 -1.56 -12.00 -4.85
C VAL A 54 -1.41 -12.86 -3.60
N ILE A 55 -1.97 -12.45 -2.45
CA ILE A 55 -1.99 -13.28 -1.24
C ILE A 55 -2.70 -14.61 -1.52
N VAL A 56 -3.89 -14.58 -2.14
CA VAL A 56 -4.64 -15.79 -2.50
C VAL A 56 -3.82 -16.70 -3.41
N VAL A 57 -3.19 -16.15 -4.45
CA VAL A 57 -2.30 -16.90 -5.34
C VAL A 57 -1.12 -17.52 -4.57
N VAL A 58 -0.49 -16.76 -3.68
CA VAL A 58 0.61 -17.26 -2.85
C VAL A 58 0.14 -18.41 -1.95
N PHE A 59 -1.03 -18.31 -1.32
CA PHE A 59 -1.57 -19.40 -0.49
C PHE A 59 -2.02 -20.63 -1.30
N LEU A 60 -2.47 -20.44 -2.54
CA LEU A 60 -2.87 -21.53 -3.45
C LEU A 60 -1.67 -22.31 -3.99
N PHE A 61 -0.58 -21.61 -4.35
CA PHE A 61 0.52 -22.20 -5.10
C PHE A 61 1.82 -22.36 -4.32
N ALA A 62 2.02 -21.62 -3.22
CA ALA A 62 3.23 -21.70 -2.42
C ALA A 62 2.99 -22.35 -1.05
N SER A 63 3.89 -23.24 -0.65
CA SER A 63 3.91 -23.83 0.69
C SER A 63 4.59 -22.86 1.67
N VAL A 64 3.82 -21.86 2.09
CA VAL A 64 4.27 -20.77 2.97
C VAL A 64 3.85 -21.03 4.42
N GLN A 65 4.73 -20.70 5.36
CA GLN A 65 4.35 -20.69 6.77
C GLN A 65 3.55 -19.42 7.07
N THR A 66 2.28 -19.59 7.47
CA THR A 66 1.31 -18.51 7.63
C THR A 66 1.77 -17.41 8.59
N ALA A 67 2.23 -17.79 9.78
CA ALA A 67 2.65 -16.82 10.80
C ALA A 67 3.81 -15.91 10.36
N PRO A 68 4.97 -16.42 9.91
CA PRO A 68 6.07 -15.57 9.47
C PRO A 68 5.71 -14.75 8.23
N PHE A 69 4.92 -15.30 7.30
CA PHE A 69 4.43 -14.56 6.13
C PHE A 69 3.59 -13.35 6.54
N LEU A 70 2.61 -13.54 7.43
CA LEU A 70 1.75 -12.46 7.92
C LEU A 70 2.52 -11.42 8.73
N ILE A 71 3.56 -11.81 9.48
CA ILE A 71 4.42 -10.87 10.20
C ILE A 71 5.18 -9.99 9.22
N GLY A 72 5.85 -10.59 8.22
CA GLY A 72 6.59 -9.84 7.21
C GLY A 72 5.69 -8.89 6.42
N LEU A 73 4.53 -9.40 5.98
CA LEU A 73 3.51 -8.60 5.28
C LEU A 73 2.98 -7.48 6.17
N GLY A 74 2.58 -7.79 7.41
CA GLY A 74 1.96 -6.84 8.32
C GLY A 74 2.88 -5.68 8.67
N VAL A 75 4.15 -5.95 9.01
CA VAL A 75 5.12 -4.90 9.35
C VAL A 75 5.34 -3.96 8.16
N THR A 76 5.62 -4.51 6.98
CA THR A 76 5.89 -3.70 5.79
C THR A 76 4.64 -2.97 5.29
N PHE A 77 3.47 -3.57 5.40
CA PHE A 77 2.19 -2.95 5.09
C PHE A 77 1.90 -1.75 6.01
N VAL A 78 2.06 -1.92 7.33
CA VAL A 78 1.85 -0.83 8.30
C VAL A 78 2.83 0.32 8.05
N VAL A 79 4.12 0.01 7.85
CA VAL A 79 5.13 1.04 7.52
C VAL A 79 4.75 1.78 6.23
N GLY A 80 4.31 1.05 5.20
CA GLY A 80 3.83 1.62 3.96
C GLY A 80 2.64 2.55 4.15
N LEU A 81 1.62 2.10 4.88
CA LEU A 81 0.42 2.86 5.18
C LEU A 81 0.74 4.14 5.96
N VAL A 82 1.59 4.04 6.98
CA VAL A 82 2.04 5.21 7.77
C VAL A 82 2.77 6.20 6.86
N SER A 83 3.66 5.73 5.99
CA SER A 83 4.37 6.60 5.05
C SER A 83 3.41 7.32 4.09
N GLU A 84 2.38 6.63 3.61
CA GLU A 84 1.35 7.16 2.73
C GLU A 84 0.51 8.23 3.44
N VAL A 85 0.04 7.95 4.65
CA VAL A 85 -0.71 8.91 5.48
C VAL A 85 0.13 10.15 5.79
N VAL A 86 1.40 9.99 6.17
CA VAL A 86 2.29 11.13 6.46
C VAL A 86 2.48 12.00 5.21
N LEU A 87 2.59 11.42 4.03
CA LEU A 87 2.74 12.17 2.78
C LEU A 87 1.45 12.92 2.40
N LEU A 88 0.30 12.30 2.59
CA LEU A 88 -0.99 12.93 2.35
C LEU A 88 -1.23 14.09 3.34
N LEU A 89 -0.85 13.94 4.60
CA LEU A 89 -0.96 14.98 5.64
C LEU A 89 -0.02 16.16 5.42
N ARG A 90 1.15 15.94 4.82
CA ARG A 90 2.12 17.02 4.54
C ARG A 90 1.73 17.90 3.35
N ARG A 91 0.64 17.59 2.65
CA ARG A 91 0.15 18.44 1.56
C ARG A 91 -0.44 19.72 2.16
N PRO A 92 0.04 20.92 1.79
CA PRO A 92 -0.56 22.17 2.25
C PRO A 92 -2.02 22.20 1.77
N MET A 93 -2.96 22.30 2.72
CA MET A 93 -4.36 22.53 2.41
C MET A 93 -4.41 23.86 1.64
N ALA A 94 -4.72 23.82 0.34
CA ALA A 94 -4.85 25.02 -0.46
C ALA A 94 -5.87 25.93 0.22
N ALA A 95 -5.45 27.15 0.54
CA ALA A 95 -6.28 28.11 1.27
C ALA A 95 -7.63 28.27 0.54
N PRO A 96 -8.76 28.35 1.28
CA PRO A 96 -10.06 28.55 0.65
C PRO A 96 -10.02 29.81 -0.22
N PRO A 97 -10.68 29.83 -1.40
CA PRO A 97 -10.79 31.05 -2.17
C PRO A 97 -11.45 32.10 -1.29
N ARG A 98 -10.73 33.19 -1.00
CA ARG A 98 -11.32 34.35 -0.35
C ARG A 98 -12.35 34.91 -1.33
N ALA A 99 -13.62 34.73 -0.98
CA ALA A 99 -14.75 35.36 -1.64
C ALA A 99 -14.68 36.87 -1.49
#